data_AF-A0A382JJR9-F1
#
_entry.id   AF-A0A382JJR9-F1
#
_cell.length_a   1.000
_cell.length_b   1.000
_cell.length_c   1.000
_cell.angle_alpha   90.00
_cell.angle_beta   90.00
_cell.angle_gamma   90.00
#
_symmetry.space_group_name_H-M   'P 1'
#
loop_
_entity.id
_entity.type
_entity.pdbx_description
1 polymer ?
#
loop_
_entity_poly.entity_id
_entity_poly.type
_entity_poly.pdbx_seq_one_letter_code
_entity_poly.pdbx_strand_id
1 'polypeptide(L)'
;MSPAQLTQRSFFDDHSRLLALALPMILANITTPLLGLVDTAVLGHMSLPAMLAGASVGALILTQIYWVCGFLRMSSTGLSAQAKGSPNNTLESAKVLWQTVAVALVLGAVVLALQSP
;
A
#
# COMPACT_ATOMS: atom_id res chain seq x y z
N MET A 1 -22.74 -36.06 27.20
CA MET A 1 -23.02 -35.23 26.00
C MET A 1 -21.74 -34.44 25.71
N SER A 2 -20.92 -34.91 24.77
CA SER A 2 -19.52 -34.46 24.60
C SER A 2 -19.40 -33.36 23.51
N PRO A 3 -18.66 -32.27 23.73
CA PRO A 3 -18.61 -31.05 22.89
C PRO A 3 -17.80 -31.16 21.58
N ALA A 4 -17.59 -32.37 21.04
CA ALA A 4 -16.64 -32.63 19.96
C ALA A 4 -17.19 -32.44 18.52
N GLN A 5 -18.37 -31.85 18.33
CA GLN A 5 -19.07 -31.81 17.02
C GLN A 5 -19.24 -30.40 16.43
N LEU A 6 -18.66 -29.35 17.04
CA LEU A 6 -18.79 -27.96 16.56
C LEU A 6 -17.71 -27.50 15.57
N THR A 7 -16.68 -28.31 15.28
CA THR A 7 -15.46 -27.84 14.57
C THR A 7 -15.30 -28.40 13.14
N GLN A 8 -16.22 -29.22 12.63
CA GLN A 8 -15.99 -29.91 11.34
C GLN A 8 -16.76 -29.30 10.14
N ARG A 9 -17.59 -28.28 10.35
CA ARG A 9 -18.56 -27.83 9.33
C ARG A 9 -18.13 -26.66 8.42
N SER A 10 -16.91 -26.13 8.52
CA SER A 10 -16.55 -24.87 7.83
C SER A 10 -15.19 -24.84 7.12
N PHE A 11 -14.45 -25.95 6.97
CA PHE A 11 -13.15 -25.85 6.26
C PHE A 11 -13.34 -25.37 4.81
N PHE A 12 -14.34 -25.86 4.08
CA PHE A 12 -14.61 -25.44 2.70
C PHE A 12 -15.27 -24.05 2.59
N ASP A 13 -16.12 -23.66 3.55
CA ASP A 13 -16.68 -22.30 3.63
C ASP A 13 -15.60 -21.26 3.95
N ASP A 14 -14.62 -21.63 4.78
CA ASP A 14 -13.48 -20.77 5.10
C ASP A 14 -12.58 -20.52 3.89
N HIS A 15 -12.36 -21.50 2.99
CA HIS A 15 -11.56 -21.26 1.76
C HIS A 15 -12.21 -20.23 0.84
N SER A 16 -13.52 -20.31 0.62
CA SER A 16 -14.25 -19.35 -0.21
C SER A 16 -14.27 -17.96 0.41
N ARG A 17 -14.38 -17.87 1.74
CA ARG A 17 -14.25 -16.60 2.49
C ARG A 17 -12.85 -16.02 2.45
N LEU A 18 -11.83 -16.88 2.56
CA LEU A 18 -10.43 -16.49 2.46
C LEU A 18 -10.12 -15.97 1.05
N LEU A 19 -10.63 -16.63 0.01
CA LEU A 19 -10.53 -16.16 -1.37
C LEU A 19 -11.25 -14.83 -1.58
N ALA A 20 -12.45 -14.66 -1.03
CA ALA A 20 -13.20 -13.41 -1.11
C ALA A 20 -12.48 -12.22 -0.45
N LEU A 21 -11.65 -12.46 0.57
CA LEU A 21 -10.80 -11.45 1.21
C LEU A 21 -9.44 -11.29 0.50
N ALA A 22 -8.84 -12.39 0.04
CA ALA A 22 -7.53 -12.39 -0.60
C ALA A 22 -7.58 -11.80 -2.01
N LEU A 23 -8.64 -12.06 -2.78
CA LEU A 23 -8.81 -11.56 -4.15
C LEU A 23 -8.69 -10.03 -4.25
N PRO A 24 -9.45 -9.21 -3.50
CA PRO A 24 -9.29 -7.76 -3.52
C PRO A 24 -7.92 -7.32 -3.00
N MET A 25 -7.32 -8.07 -2.07
CA MET A 25 -6.00 -7.77 -1.52
C MET A 25 -4.88 -8.02 -2.55
N ILE A 26 -5.00 -9.07 -3.36
CA ILE A 26 -4.08 -9.38 -4.48
C ILE A 26 -4.24 -8.34 -5.59
N LEU A 27 -5.49 -8.01 -5.97
CA LEU A 27 -5.76 -6.96 -6.96
C LEU A 27 -5.18 -5.61 -6.52
N ALA A 28 -5.30 -5.24 -5.24
CA ALA A 28 -4.73 -4.01 -4.71
C ALA A 28 -3.19 -3.96 -4.75
N ASN A 29 -2.51 -5.11 -4.83
CA ASN A 29 -1.04 -5.20 -4.87
C ASN A 29 -0.50 -5.51 -6.28
N ILE A 30 -1.37 -5.65 -7.29
CA ILE A 30 -0.95 -5.99 -8.66
C ILE A 30 -0.11 -4.90 -9.33
N THR A 31 -0.19 -3.66 -8.82
CA THR A 31 0.57 -2.52 -9.33
C THR A 31 2.08 -2.71 -9.16
N THR A 32 2.53 -3.39 -8.10
CA THR A 32 3.95 -3.61 -7.82
C THR A 32 4.65 -4.44 -8.91
N PRO A 33 4.17 -5.65 -9.28
CA PRO A 33 4.77 -6.41 -10.37
C PRO A 33 4.56 -5.76 -11.75
N LEU A 34 3.45 -5.04 -11.96
CA LEU A 34 3.23 -4.29 -13.20
C LEU A 34 4.26 -3.19 -13.41
N LEU A 35 4.58 -2.41 -12.37
CA LEU A 35 5.61 -1.38 -12.43
C LEU A 35 6.97 -1.99 -12.80
N GLY A 36 7.36 -3.11 -12.19
CA GLY A 36 8.62 -3.79 -12.55
C GLY A 36 8.65 -4.30 -13.99
N LEU A 37 7.51 -4.71 -14.53
CA LEU A 37 7.37 -5.13 -15.93
C LEU A 37 7.48 -3.95 -16.89
N VAL A 38 6.91 -2.79 -16.52
CA VAL A 38 7.04 -1.52 -17.24
C VAL A 38 8.49 -1.03 -17.24
N ASP A 39 9.17 -1.05 -16.08
CA ASP A 39 10.59 -0.66 -15.98
C ASP A 39 11.46 -1.53 -16.90
N THR A 40 11.23 -2.84 -16.91
CA THR A 40 11.94 -3.79 -17.78
C THR A 40 11.68 -3.51 -19.26
N ALA A 41 10.43 -3.21 -19.64
CA ALA A 41 10.06 -2.92 -21.03
C ALA A 41 10.64 -1.58 -21.52
N VAL A 42 10.59 -0.53 -20.68
CA VAL A 42 11.14 0.80 -21.02
C VAL A 42 12.66 0.73 -21.17
N LEU A 43 13.36 0.07 -20.24
CA LEU A 43 14.81 -0.11 -20.30
C LEU A 43 15.22 -1.01 -21.48
N GLY A 44 14.41 -2.00 -21.84
CA GLY A 44 14.67 -2.90 -22.98
C GLY A 44 14.57 -2.25 -24.36
N HIS A 45 13.91 -1.09 -24.49
CA HIS A 45 13.74 -0.39 -25.76
C HIS A 45 14.79 0.73 -25.99
N MET A 46 15.61 1.06 -24.98
CA MET A 46 16.62 2.11 -25.11
C MET A 46 17.93 1.55 -25.68
N SER A 47 18.40 2.12 -26.80
CA SER A 47 19.65 1.72 -27.46
C SER A 47 20.89 2.52 -27.03
N LEU A 48 20.71 3.71 -26.43
CA LEU A 48 21.78 4.61 -26.00
C LEU A 48 22.04 4.51 -24.48
N PRO A 49 23.27 4.16 -24.03
CA PRO A 49 23.58 3.99 -22.59
C PRO A 49 23.30 5.22 -21.72
N ALA A 50 23.50 6.43 -22.24
CA ALA A 50 23.33 7.67 -21.49
C ALA A 50 21.85 7.97 -21.16
N MET A 51 20.92 7.71 -22.08
CA MET A 51 19.49 7.86 -21.82
C MET A 51 18.98 6.78 -20.86
N LEU A 52 19.51 5.57 -20.97
CA LEU A 52 19.24 4.46 -20.06
C LEU A 52 19.63 4.80 -18.62
N ALA A 53 20.82 5.37 -18.43
CA ALA A 53 21.31 5.77 -17.11
C ALA A 53 20.42 6.84 -16.47
N GLY A 54 20.04 7.89 -17.22
CA GLY A 54 19.13 8.93 -16.72
C GLY A 54 17.74 8.41 -16.37
N ALA A 55 17.14 7.60 -17.25
CA ALA A 55 15.84 6.98 -17.02
C ALA A 55 15.85 6.04 -15.81
N SER A 56 16.91 5.24 -15.65
CA SER A 56 17.08 4.32 -14.50
C SER A 56 17.16 5.08 -13.18
N VAL A 57 17.90 6.19 -13.13
CA VAL A 57 17.98 7.04 -11.93
C VAL A 57 16.63 7.66 -11.62
N GLY A 58 15.90 8.15 -12.62
CA GLY A 58 14.54 8.64 -12.46
C GLY A 58 13.58 7.57 -11.91
N ALA A 59 13.61 6.37 -12.49
CA ALA A 59 12.80 5.23 -12.04
C ALA A 59 13.15 4.80 -10.60
N LEU A 60 14.43 4.79 -10.24
CA LEU A 60 14.88 4.51 -8.87
C LEU A 60 14.36 5.56 -7.87
N ILE A 61 14.43 6.85 -8.22
CA ILE A 61 13.92 7.94 -7.37
C ILE A 61 12.41 7.78 -7.18
N LEU A 62 11.65 7.57 -8.26
CA LEU A 62 10.20 7.36 -8.18
C LEU A 62 9.85 6.12 -7.37
N THR A 63 10.59 5.02 -7.54
CA THR A 63 10.42 3.78 -6.77
C THR A 63 10.65 4.01 -5.28
N GLN A 64 11.69 4.77 -4.91
CA GLN A 64 11.94 5.12 -3.52
C GLN A 64 10.84 6.01 -2.93
N ILE A 65 10.35 7.00 -3.67
CA ILE A 65 9.22 7.83 -3.25
C ILE A 65 7.97 6.95 -3.03
N TYR A 66 7.69 6.02 -3.95
CA TYR A 66 6.59 5.05 -3.81
C TYR A 66 6.73 4.20 -2.54
N TRP A 67 7.94 3.72 -2.23
CA TRP A 67 8.23 2.95 -1.03
C TRP A 67 7.99 3.75 0.26
N VAL A 68 8.41 5.02 0.29
CA VAL A 68 8.18 5.92 1.44
C VAL A 68 6.67 6.17 1.64
N CYS A 69 5.94 6.43 0.56
CA CYS A 69 4.48 6.57 0.60
C CYS A 69 3.80 5.27 1.08
N GLY A 70 4.28 4.11 0.61
CA GLY A 70 3.80 2.80 1.04
C GLY A 70 4.02 2.56 2.54
N PHE A 71 5.19 2.95 3.06
CA PHE A 71 5.49 2.93 4.50
C PHE A 71 4.55 3.83 5.29
N LEU A 72 4.31 5.06 4.81
CA LEU A 72 3.43 6.02 5.46
C LEU A 72 1.98 5.48 5.55
N ARG A 73 1.50 4.83 4.48
CA ARG A 73 0.20 4.15 4.46
C ARG A 73 0.14 3.03 5.50
N MET A 74 1.18 2.20 5.59
CA MET A 74 1.23 1.10 6.55
C MET A 74 1.28 1.61 8.00
N SER A 75 2.04 2.69 8.27
CA SER A 75 2.08 3.39 9.56
C SER A 75 0.71 3.95 9.97
N SER A 76 0.00 4.58 9.03
CA SER A 76 -1.37 5.12 9.23
C SER A 76 -2.38 4.03 9.60
N THR A 77 -2.23 2.85 8.98
CA THR A 77 -3.10 1.69 9.24
C THR A 77 -2.80 1.10 10.64
N GLY A 78 -1.52 1.06 11.04
CA GLY A 78 -1.11 0.66 12.39
C GLY A 78 -1.60 1.61 13.49
N LEU A 79 -1.56 2.92 13.26
CA LEU A 79 -2.15 3.92 14.17
C LEU A 79 -3.67 3.77 14.27
N SER A 80 -4.35 3.55 13.14
CA SER A 80 -5.80 3.33 13.11
C SER A 80 -6.20 2.04 13.82
N ALA A 81 -5.41 0.97 13.71
CA ALA A 81 -5.65 -0.29 14.42
C ALA A 81 -5.52 -0.13 15.94
N GLN A 82 -4.53 0.64 16.41
CA GLN A 82 -4.36 0.98 17.83
C GLN A 82 -5.51 1.83 18.34
N ALA A 83 -5.92 2.86 17.59
CA ALA A 83 -7.04 3.72 17.94
C ALA A 83 -8.39 2.98 17.98
N LYS A 84 -8.52 1.85 17.27
CA LYS A 84 -9.70 0.97 17.27
C LYS A 84 -9.77 0.02 18.48
N GLY A 85 -8.67 -0.15 19.22
CA GLY A 85 -8.63 -0.94 20.47
C GLY A 85 -8.86 -0.12 21.74
N SER A 86 -9.08 1.20 21.61
CA SER A 86 -9.08 2.14 22.73
C SER A 86 -10.49 2.34 23.29
N PRO A 87 -10.67 2.53 24.61
CA PRO A 87 -11.99 2.74 25.23
C PRO A 87 -12.77 3.95 24.68
N ASN A 88 -12.09 4.91 24.05
CA ASN A 88 -12.67 6.10 23.39
C ASN A 88 -12.48 6.08 21.85
N ASN A 89 -12.79 4.93 21.24
CA ASN A 89 -12.56 4.62 19.82
C ASN A 89 -12.92 5.71 18.79
N THR A 90 -14.02 6.43 18.98
CA THR A 90 -14.52 7.41 18.01
C THR A 90 -13.64 8.65 17.92
N LEU A 91 -13.23 9.21 19.06
CA LEU A 91 -12.39 10.40 19.13
C LEU A 91 -10.95 10.12 18.68
N GLU A 92 -10.39 8.98 19.08
CA GLU A 92 -9.01 8.64 18.71
C GLU A 92 -8.88 8.26 17.23
N SER A 93 -9.86 7.54 16.67
CA SER A 93 -9.89 7.22 15.24
C SER A 93 -9.99 8.48 14.37
N ALA A 94 -10.82 9.45 14.78
CA ALA A 94 -10.93 10.73 14.10
C ALA A 94 -9.63 11.54 14.16
N LYS A 95 -8.91 11.48 15.29
CA LYS A 95 -7.60 12.14 15.45
C LYS A 95 -6.54 11.54 14.51
N VAL A 96 -6.46 10.21 14.44
CA VAL A 96 -5.53 9.51 13.53
C VAL A 96 -5.86 9.82 12.07
N LEU A 97 -7.14 9.82 11.71
CA LEU A 97 -7.59 10.18 10.37
C LEU A 97 -7.15 11.60 10.02
N TRP A 98 -7.36 12.56 10.91
CA TRP A 98 -7.00 13.94 10.61
C TRP A 98 -5.48 14.13 10.54
N GLN A 99 -4.72 13.48 11.42
CA GLN A 99 -3.26 13.51 11.39
C GLN A 99 -2.72 12.93 10.08
N THR A 100 -3.24 11.80 9.62
CA THR A 100 -2.76 11.12 8.41
C THR A 100 -3.15 11.86 7.13
N VAL A 101 -4.35 12.45 7.07
CA VAL A 101 -4.76 13.32 5.96
C VAL A 101 -3.94 14.62 5.95
N ALA A 102 -3.68 15.24 7.10
CA ALA A 102 -2.85 16.44 7.18
C ALA A 102 -1.42 16.18 6.67
N VAL A 103 -0.80 15.06 7.09
CA VAL A 103 0.52 14.67 6.59
C VAL A 103 0.49 14.39 5.08
N ALA A 104 -0.54 13.71 4.57
CA ALA A 104 -0.69 13.46 3.14
C ALA A 104 -0.83 14.75 2.32
N LEU A 105 -1.62 15.73 2.82
CA LEU A 105 -1.77 17.04 2.18
C LEU A 105 -0.47 17.83 2.19
N VAL A 106 0.27 17.83 3.30
CA VAL A 106 1.57 18.52 3.39
C VAL A 106 2.57 17.89 2.43
N LEU A 107 2.70 16.56 2.40
CA LEU A 107 3.59 15.87 1.47
C LEU A 107 3.19 16.14 0.01
N GLY A 108 1.90 16.06 -0.32
CA GLY A 108 1.40 16.36 -1.66
C GLY A 108 1.69 17.81 -2.08
N ALA A 109 1.47 18.77 -1.17
CA ALA A 109 1.77 20.18 -1.42
C ALA A 109 3.27 20.43 -1.61
N VAL A 110 4.14 19.78 -0.83
CA VAL A 110 5.60 19.86 -0.98
C VAL A 110 6.04 19.31 -2.33
N VAL A 111 5.49 18.16 -2.75
CA VAL A 111 5.79 17.60 -4.08
C VAL A 111 5.33 18.52 -5.20
N LEU A 112 4.12 19.08 -5.12
CA LEU A 112 3.63 20.05 -6.11
C LEU A 112 4.46 21.33 -6.15
N ALA A 113 4.90 21.83 -5.00
CA ALA A 113 5.76 23.01 -4.91
C ALA A 113 7.13 22.75 -5.54
N LEU A 114 7.72 21.57 -5.32
CA LEU A 114 8.99 21.16 -5.91
C LEU A 114 8.88 20.73 -7.39
N GLN A 115 7.66 20.47 -7.88
CA GLN A 115 7.39 20.17 -9.28
C GLN A 115 7.44 21.44 -10.14
N SER A 116 7.21 22.62 -9.54
CA SER A 116 7.45 23.89 -10.22
C SER A 116 8.96 24.12 -10.32
N PRO A 117 9.49 24.45 -11.51
CA PRO A 117 10.92 24.47 -11.80
C PRO A 117 11.71 25.46 -10.95
#